data_AF-A0A510DXA0-F1
#
_entry.id   AF-A0A510DXA0-F1
#
_cell.length_a   1.000
_cell.length_b   1.000
_cell.length_c   1.000
_cell.angle_alpha   90.00
_cell.angle_beta   90.00
_cell.angle_gamma   90.00
#
_symmetry.space_group_name_H-M   'P 1'
#
loop_
_entity.id
_entity.type
_entity.pdbx_description
1 polymer ?
#
loop_
_entity_poly.entity_id
_entity_poly.type
_entity_poly.pdbx_seq_one_letter_code
_entity_poly.pdbx_strand_id
1 'polypeptide(L)' 'MTCEKWIFRLLVKEEMDRIDFIKWLKKNFPHSKLLKIVLEKLELLNKDPFNYAREKLGKDKYGNPMFSIRVTGDIRII' A
#
# COMPACT_ATOMS: atom_id res chain seq x y z
N MET A 1 5.03 -20.18 -8.09
CA MET A 1 3.61 -19.82 -7.94
C MET A 1 3.45 -18.37 -8.35
N THR A 2 2.90 -18.13 -9.52
CA THR A 2 2.59 -16.79 -10.04
C THR A 2 1.19 -16.41 -9.59
N CYS A 3 1.08 -15.38 -8.74
CA CYS A 3 -0.22 -14.80 -8.37
C CYS A 3 -0.84 -14.17 -9.64
N GLU A 4 -2.04 -14.60 -10.03
CA GLU A 4 -2.70 -14.11 -11.25
C GLU A 4 -3.24 -12.68 -11.07
N LYS A 5 -3.62 -12.30 -9.83
CA LYS A 5 -4.19 -10.99 -9.54
C LYS A 5 -4.02 -10.61 -8.07
N TRP A 6 -3.50 -9.40 -7.84
CA TRP A 6 -3.41 -8.81 -6.52
C TRP A 6 -4.70 -8.06 -6.17
N ILE A 7 -5.26 -8.32 -4.98
CA ILE A 7 -6.42 -7.60 -4.44
C ILE A 7 -5.97 -6.83 -3.21
N PHE A 8 -6.14 -5.51 -3.24
CA PHE A 8 -5.80 -4.64 -2.11
C PHE A 8 -6.99 -4.51 -1.18
N ARG A 9 -6.72 -4.70 0.11
CA ARG A 9 -7.61 -4.32 1.20
C ARG A 9 -6.83 -3.35 2.08
N LEU A 10 -7.40 -2.18 2.32
CA LEU A 10 -6.71 -1.09 3.01
C LEU A 10 -7.40 -0.89 4.35
N LEU A 11 -6.63 -0.91 5.43
CA LEU A 11 -7.13 -0.71 6.79
C LEU A 11 -6.61 0.62 7.30
N VAL A 12 -7.49 1.59 7.52
CA VAL A 12 -7.13 2.91 8.08
C VAL A 12 -7.81 3.11 9.44
N LYS A 13 -9.14 3.12 9.45
CA LYS A 13 -9.99 3.06 10.65
C LYS A 13 -10.97 1.89 10.57
N GLU A 14 -11.39 1.59 9.35
CA GLU A 14 -12.21 0.46 8.94
C GLU A 14 -11.60 -0.13 7.66
N GLU A 15 -12.03 -1.33 7.27
CA GLU A 15 -11.64 -1.92 5.99
C GLU A 15 -12.27 -1.10 4.86
N MET A 16 -11.43 -0.61 3.95
CA MET A 16 -11.86 0.21 2.82
C MET A 16 -11.34 -0.40 1.52
N ASP A 17 -12.14 -0.24 0.47
CA ASP A 17 -11.66 -0.50 -0.88
C ASP A 17 -10.73 0.63 -1.38
N ARG A 18 -10.13 0.41 -2.54
CA ARG A 18 -9.19 1.37 -3.13
C ARG A 18 -9.85 2.73 -3.42
N ILE A 19 -11.08 2.76 -3.90
CA ILE A 19 -11.75 4.00 -4.31
C ILE A 19 -12.03 4.85 -3.07
N ASP A 20 -12.56 4.23 -2.02
CA ASP A 20 -12.89 4.89 -0.77
C ASP A 20 -11.64 5.37 -0.04
N PHE A 21 -10.57 4.59 -0.06
CA PHE A 21 -9.28 5.03 0.45
C PHE A 21 -8.73 6.25 -0.30
N ILE A 22 -8.81 6.28 -1.64
CA ILE A 22 -8.35 7.43 -2.44
C ILE A 22 -9.19 8.67 -2.14
N LYS A 23 -10.52 8.53 -1.99
CA LYS A 23 -11.40 9.64 -1.59
C LYS A 23 -11.03 10.15 -0.21
N TRP A 24 -10.82 9.26 0.76
CA TRP A 24 -10.42 9.60 2.11
C TRP A 24 -9.09 10.36 2.11
N LEU A 25 -8.10 9.87 1.37
CA LEU A 25 -6.81 10.53 1.24
C LEU A 25 -6.92 11.93 0.61
N LYS A 26 -7.70 12.08 -0.48
CA LYS A 26 -7.94 13.39 -1.11
C LYS A 26 -8.63 14.37 -0.16
N LYS A 27 -9.57 13.90 0.66
CA LYS A 27 -10.28 14.73 1.65
C LYS A 27 -9.35 15.21 2.76
N ASN A 28 -8.48 14.34 3.28
CA ASN A 28 -7.61 14.66 4.41
C ASN A 28 -6.28 15.31 4.01
N PHE A 29 -5.81 15.09 2.77
CA PHE A 29 -4.55 15.58 2.26
C PHE A 29 -4.67 16.24 0.86
N PRO A 30 -5.58 17.22 0.67
CA PRO A 30 -6.02 17.69 -0.66
C PRO A 30 -4.91 18.32 -1.53
N HIS A 31 -3.86 18.88 -0.94
CA HIS A 31 -2.77 19.56 -1.66
C HIS A 31 -1.40 18.93 -1.41
N SER A 32 -1.37 17.72 -0.86
CA SER A 32 -0.12 17.13 -0.47
C SER A 32 0.57 16.44 -1.63
N LYS A 33 1.81 16.85 -1.93
CA LYS A 33 2.73 16.08 -2.77
C LYS A 33 2.85 14.62 -2.29
N LEU A 34 2.63 14.38 -0.99
CA LEU A 34 2.56 13.06 -0.39
C LEU A 34 1.46 12.19 -0.99
N LEU A 35 0.29 12.75 -1.28
CA LEU A 35 -0.83 12.01 -1.86
C LEU A 35 -0.41 11.35 -3.17
N LYS A 36 0.22 12.13 -4.06
CA LYS A 36 0.70 11.62 -5.34
C LYS A 36 1.69 10.47 -5.16
N ILE A 37 2.66 10.63 -4.25
CA ILE A 37 3.68 9.60 -3.99
C ILE A 37 3.05 8.33 -3.41
N VAL A 38 2.09 8.44 -2.49
CA VAL A 38 1.36 7.28 -1.93
C VAL A 38 0.64 6.53 -3.04
N LEU A 39 -0.07 7.23 -3.93
CA LEU A 39 -0.77 6.61 -5.06
C LEU A 39 0.20 5.91 -6.01
N GLU A 40 1.33 6.53 -6.36
CA GLU A 40 2.38 5.93 -7.18
C GLU A 40 2.92 4.64 -6.55
N LYS A 41 3.15 4.62 -5.22
CA LYS A 41 3.60 3.40 -4.53
C LYS A 41 2.56 2.30 -4.54
N LEU A 42 1.28 2.62 -4.37
CA LEU A 42 0.20 1.63 -4.45
C LEU A 42 0.08 1.03 -5.84
N GLU A 43 0.28 1.82 -6.90
CA GLU A 43 0.30 1.30 -8.28
C GLU A 43 1.46 0.33 -8.52
N LEU A 44 2.65 0.62 -7.99
CA LEU A 44 3.79 -0.29 -8.06
C LEU A 44 3.51 -1.62 -7.33
N LEU A 45 2.96 -1.55 -6.12
CA LEU A 45 2.58 -2.75 -5.37
C LEU A 45 1.52 -3.56 -6.12
N ASN A 46 0.59 -2.92 -6.84
CA ASN A 46 -0.43 -3.62 -7.61
C ASN A 46 0.13 -4.32 -8.86
N LYS A 47 1.22 -3.78 -9.42
CA LYS A 47 1.93 -4.42 -10.52
C LYS A 47 2.67 -5.67 -10.05
N ASP A 48 3.46 -5.56 -8.99
CA ASP A 48 4.18 -6.68 -8.39
C ASP A 48 4.70 -6.34 -6.98
N PRO A 49 4.01 -6.76 -5.91
CA PRO A 49 4.44 -6.42 -4.57
C PRO A 49 5.78 -7.08 -4.21
N PHE A 50 6.15 -8.22 -4.82
CA PHE A 50 7.43 -8.87 -4.51
C PHE A 50 8.63 -8.14 -5.12
N ASN A 51 8.48 -7.56 -6.32
CA ASN A 51 9.54 -6.77 -6.95
C ASN A 51 9.67 -5.38 -6.35
N TYR A 52 8.54 -4.75 -6.00
CA TYR A 52 8.53 -3.34 -5.60
C TYR A 52 8.50 -3.12 -4.09
N ALA A 53 8.12 -4.12 -3.28
CA ALA A 53 8.38 -4.07 -1.86
C ALA A 53 9.88 -4.16 -1.61
N ARG A 54 10.43 -3.16 -0.93
CA ARG A 54 11.86 -3.07 -0.66
C ARG A 54 12.30 -3.98 0.47
N GLU A 55 11.42 -4.22 1.44
CA GLU A 55 11.75 -5.01 2.63
C GLU A 55 10.70 -6.10 2.84
N LYS A 56 11.17 -7.34 3.01
CA LYS A 56 10.36 -8.45 3.51
C LYS A 56 10.36 -8.38 5.03
N LEU A 57 9.21 -8.19 5.63
CA LEU A 57 9.05 -8.04 7.08
C LEU A 57 8.78 -9.39 7.79
N GLY A 58 8.94 -10.50 7.07
CA GLY A 58 8.65 -11.84 7.59
C GLY A 58 7.22 -12.26 7.29
N LYS A 59 6.55 -12.86 8.28
CA LYS A 59 5.17 -13.33 8.17
C LYS A 59 4.32 -12.74 9.30
N ASP A 60 3.05 -12.49 9.01
CA ASP A 60 2.07 -12.12 10.04
C ASP A 60 1.73 -13.33 10.94
N LYS A 61 0.89 -13.10 11.95
CA LYS A 61 0.42 -14.14 12.88
C LYS A 61 -0.37 -15.29 12.21
N TYR A 62 -0.75 -15.14 10.95
CA TYR A 62 -1.48 -16.13 10.15
C TYR A 62 -0.56 -16.83 9.12
N GLY A 63 0.72 -16.47 9.06
CA GLY A 63 1.70 -17.04 8.14
C GLY A 63 1.76 -16.36 6.77
N ASN A 64 1.04 -15.25 6.55
CA ASN A 64 1.07 -14.49 5.30
C ASN A 64 2.34 -13.64 5.23
N PRO A 65 3.02 -13.56 4.07
CA PRO A 65 4.21 -12.74 3.93
C PRO A 65 3.87 -11.26 4.06
N MET A 66 4.65 -10.55 4.89
CA MET A 66 4.53 -9.11 5.08
C MET A 66 5.64 -8.40 4.31
N PHE A 67 5.28 -7.24 3.75
CA PHE A 67 6.15 -6.44 2.90
C PHE A 67 6.15 -5.00 3.38
N SER A 68 7.13 -4.21 2.96
CA SER A 68 6.96 -2.77 3.03
C SER A 68 7.58 -2.03 1.86
N ILE A 69 6.97 -0.89 1.56
CA ILE A 69 7.48 0.07 0.59
C ILE A 69 7.60 1.44 1.25
N ARG A 70 8.80 2.01 1.15
CA ARG A 70 9.07 3.37 1.64
C ARG A 70 8.39 4.38 0.71
N VAL A 71 7.62 5.30 1.29
CA VAL A 71 6.94 6.40 0.59
C VAL A 71 7.82 7.66 0.65
N THR A 72 8.21 8.08 1.85
CA THR A 72 9.17 9.18 2.12
C THR A 72 10.18 8.76 3.19
N GLY A 73 11.06 9.67 3.65
CA GLY A 73 11.99 9.37 4.75
C GLY A 73 11.26 8.86 6.02
N ASP A 74 10.08 9.42 6.29
CA ASP A 74 9.33 9.20 7.53
C ASP A 74 8.06 8.36 7.35
N ILE A 75 7.70 8.01 6.10
CA ILE A 75 6.42 7.35 5.77
C ILE A 75 6.67 6.06 5.01
N ARG A 76 5.98 4.99 5.46
CA ARG A 76 6.09 3.63 4.92
C ARG A 76 4.70 2.97 4.88
N ILE A 77 4.46 2.18 3.83
CA ILE A 77 3.29 1.27 3.72
C ILE A 77 3.78 -0.13 4.09
N ILE A 78 3.05 -0.81 4.97
CA ILE A 78 3.29 -2.19 5.45
C ILE A 78 2.13 -3.07 4.96
#